data_AF-A0A067TBD1-F1
#
_entry.id   AF-A0A067TBD1-F1
#
_cell.length_a   1.000
_cell.length_b   1.000
_cell.length_c   1.000
_cell.angle_alpha   90.00
_cell.angle_beta   90.00
_cell.angle_gamma   90.00
#
_symmetry.space_group_name_H-M   'P 1'
#
loop_
_entity.id
_entity.type
_entity.pdbx_description
1 polymer ?
#
loop_
_entity_poly.entity_id
_entity_poly.type
_entity_poly.pdbx_seq_one_letter_code
_entity_poly.pdbx_strand_id
1 'polypeptide(L)'
;MPCKFQLQTVFTPAMKAFQHSMARIVILALYLPHIFPANAQPNHDFAQVCYGDPLPKLAPSQENRTIPWGHPSILNSNGTPSCCSSLDEVRAGIDAVDARILELLSQRAAFVREATRFKASRDVVDVPSRDQQVIDEASQNATQFHLPQTIARAVFTAVINASVPFELCVFNSFHDRLH
;
A
#
# COMPACT_ATOMS: atom_id res chain seq x y z
N MET A 1 -7.52 -22.23 -22.08
CA MET A 1 -7.69 -20.77 -21.95
C MET A 1 -6.64 -20.27 -20.97
N PRO A 2 -5.66 -19.44 -21.36
CA PRO A 2 -4.76 -18.86 -20.38
C PRO A 2 -5.55 -17.85 -19.54
N CYS A 3 -5.44 -17.95 -18.21
CA CYS A 3 -6.05 -17.03 -17.26
C CYS A 3 -5.33 -15.67 -17.35
N LYS A 4 -5.65 -14.87 -18.37
CA LYS A 4 -5.31 -13.45 -18.44
C LYS A 4 -6.37 -12.69 -17.63
N PHE A 5 -6.23 -12.71 -16.31
CA PHE A 5 -6.86 -11.68 -15.50
C PHE A 5 -6.00 -10.42 -15.65
N GLN A 6 -6.57 -9.36 -16.24
CA GLN A 6 -5.92 -8.06 -16.26
C GLN A 6 -5.85 -7.53 -14.83
N LEU A 7 -4.76 -7.85 -14.13
CA LEU A 7 -4.19 -6.93 -13.16
C LEU A 7 -3.90 -5.66 -13.95
N GLN A 8 -4.66 -4.60 -13.73
CA GLN A 8 -4.21 -3.27 -14.12
C GLN A 8 -2.88 -3.07 -13.39
N THR A 9 -1.80 -3.11 -14.16
CA THR A 9 -0.43 -2.96 -13.73
C THR A 9 -0.23 -1.58 -13.12
N VAL A 10 -0.30 -1.48 -11.79
CA VAL A 10 0.37 -0.40 -11.05
C VAL A 10 1.75 -0.92 -10.64
N PHE A 11 2.54 -1.28 -11.65
CA PHE A 11 3.95 -1.58 -11.53
C PHE A 11 4.61 -0.99 -12.78
N THR A 12 4.96 0.28 -12.72
CA THR A 12 5.91 0.87 -13.67
C THR A 12 7.31 0.54 -13.18
N PRO A 13 8.16 -0.15 -13.98
CA PRO A 13 9.58 -0.25 -13.68
C PRO A 13 10.25 1.03 -14.20
N ALA A 14 10.30 2.08 -13.39
CA ALA A 14 10.98 3.33 -13.77
C ALA A 14 12.43 3.34 -13.28
N MET A 15 13.32 2.49 -13.83
CA MET A 15 14.78 2.69 -13.71
C MET A 15 15.56 2.08 -14.89
N LYS A 16 16.02 2.95 -15.80
CA LYS A 16 17.15 2.89 -16.77
C LYS A 16 16.77 3.82 -17.94
N ALA A 17 17.52 4.81 -18.40
CA ALA A 17 18.88 5.26 -18.12
C ALA A 17 18.96 6.75 -18.51
N PHE A 18 19.70 7.56 -17.75
CA PHE A 18 20.03 8.93 -18.11
C PHE A 18 21.47 8.93 -18.63
N GLN A 19 21.66 8.97 -19.95
CA GLN A 19 22.98 9.26 -20.52
C GLN A 19 22.87 9.99 -21.86
N HIS A 20 23.13 11.30 -21.79
CA HIS A 20 23.71 12.23 -22.77
C HIS A 20 23.33 12.14 -24.26
N SER A 21 22.71 13.21 -24.79
CA SER A 21 23.25 13.91 -25.97
C SER A 21 22.73 15.35 -26.07
N MET A 22 23.66 16.27 -26.35
CA MET A 22 23.51 17.73 -26.41
C MET A 22 22.91 18.18 -27.75
N ALA A 23 21.98 19.13 -27.73
CA ALA A 23 21.73 20.01 -28.87
C ALA A 23 21.23 21.39 -28.42
N ARG A 24 21.92 22.41 -28.92
CA ARG A 24 21.87 23.84 -28.62
C ARG A 24 20.55 24.49 -29.03
N ILE A 25 19.94 25.29 -28.15
CA ILE A 25 19.17 26.47 -28.55
C ILE A 25 19.48 27.60 -27.56
N VAL A 26 20.19 28.61 -28.05
CA VAL A 26 20.30 29.95 -27.47
C VAL A 26 19.28 30.81 -28.22
N ILE A 27 18.49 31.64 -27.52
CA ILE A 27 18.18 33.05 -27.88
C ILE A 27 16.98 33.61 -27.07
N LEU A 28 17.24 34.81 -26.51
CA LEU A 28 16.35 35.90 -26.06
C LEU A 28 15.51 35.75 -24.78
N ALA A 29 16.08 36.28 -23.69
CA ALA A 29 15.36 36.81 -22.55
C ALA A 29 15.01 38.30 -22.79
N LEU A 30 13.73 38.65 -22.93
CA LEU A 30 13.24 40.03 -22.75
C LEU A 30 11.77 40.02 -22.28
N TYR A 31 11.57 40.52 -21.05
CA TYR A 31 10.33 41.03 -20.44
C TYR A 31 9.12 40.09 -20.29
N LEU A 32 9.09 39.33 -19.19
CA LEU A 32 7.83 39.00 -18.50
C LEU A 32 7.87 39.59 -17.08
N PRO A 33 6.77 40.20 -16.58
CA PRO A 33 6.69 40.57 -15.18
C PRO A 33 6.80 39.31 -14.33
N HIS A 34 7.73 39.31 -13.37
CA HIS A 34 7.84 38.28 -12.36
C HIS A 34 6.55 38.30 -11.52
N ILE A 35 5.56 37.53 -11.95
CA ILE A 35 4.48 37.07 -11.08
C ILE A 35 5.17 36.14 -10.08
N PHE A 36 5.46 36.66 -8.88
CA PHE A 36 5.79 35.81 -7.75
C PHE A 36 4.61 34.87 -7.56
N PRO A 37 4.78 33.53 -7.67
CA PRO A 37 3.72 32.64 -7.25
C PRO A 37 3.44 32.94 -5.78
N ALA A 38 2.15 33.15 -5.47
CA ALA A 38 1.67 33.24 -4.09
C ALA A 38 2.30 32.10 -3.29
N ASN A 39 2.86 32.44 -2.13
CA ASN A 39 3.55 31.54 -1.23
C ASN A 39 2.58 30.45 -0.74
N ALA A 40 2.39 29.40 -1.53
CA ALA A 40 1.74 28.18 -1.10
C ALA A 40 2.73 27.49 -0.17
N GLN A 41 2.66 27.83 1.12
CA GLN A 41 3.33 27.06 2.16
C GLN A 41 2.94 25.59 1.96
N PRO A 42 3.90 24.67 1.73
CA PRO A 42 3.57 23.27 1.61
C PRO A 42 2.83 22.87 2.87
N ASN A 43 1.65 22.29 2.72
CA ASN A 43 0.88 21.71 3.81
C ASN A 43 1.79 20.68 4.50
N HIS A 44 2.42 21.07 5.61
CA HIS A 44 3.43 20.25 6.27
C HIS A 44 2.72 19.18 7.08
N ASP A 45 2.64 17.97 6.53
CA ASP A 45 2.09 16.82 7.24
C ASP A 45 3.06 16.36 8.33
N PHE A 46 2.81 16.80 9.57
CA PHE A 46 3.59 16.38 10.73
C PHE A 46 3.50 14.87 11.00
N ALA A 47 2.46 14.18 10.51
CA ALA A 47 2.31 12.74 10.68
C ALA A 47 3.21 11.95 9.71
N GLN A 48 3.85 12.58 8.74
CA GLN A 48 4.75 11.92 7.78
C GLN A 48 5.87 11.13 8.49
N VAL A 49 6.33 11.59 9.65
CA VAL A 49 7.35 10.88 10.47
C VAL A 49 6.89 9.50 10.95
N CYS A 50 5.58 9.25 10.98
CA CYS A 50 4.97 8.00 11.45
C CYS A 50 4.77 6.96 10.34
N TYR A 51 5.22 7.22 9.10
CA TYR A 51 5.05 6.29 7.98
C TYR A 51 6.17 5.26 7.82
N GLY A 52 7.26 5.38 8.59
CA GLY A 52 8.39 4.44 8.56
C GLY A 52 8.19 3.20 9.44
N ASP A 53 9.19 2.32 9.43
CA ASP A 53 9.33 1.17 10.33
C ASP A 53 10.82 1.06 10.75
N PRO A 54 11.18 1.14 12.04
CA PRO A 54 10.29 1.23 13.21
C PRO A 54 9.68 2.63 13.40
N LEU A 55 8.55 2.68 14.13
CA LEU A 55 7.93 3.95 14.51
C LEU A 55 8.88 4.82 15.37
N PRO A 56 8.84 6.15 15.22
CA PRO A 56 9.63 7.06 16.04
C PRO A 56 9.17 7.00 17.50
N LYS A 57 10.12 7.11 18.43
CA LYS A 57 9.81 7.30 19.86
C LYS A 57 9.49 8.77 20.10
N LEU A 58 8.20 9.10 20.18
CA LEU A 58 7.71 10.45 20.47
C LEU A 58 7.39 10.61 21.96
N ALA A 59 7.73 11.76 22.55
CA ALA A 59 7.31 12.09 23.90
C ALA A 59 5.80 12.38 23.95
N PRO A 60 5.10 12.08 25.07
CA PRO A 60 3.69 12.42 25.20
C PRO A 60 3.44 13.93 25.03
N SER A 61 2.50 14.27 24.15
CA SER A 61 2.05 15.65 23.94
C SER A 61 1.46 16.23 25.24
N GLN A 62 1.88 17.44 25.61
CA GLN A 62 1.31 18.20 26.74
C GLN A 62 0.20 19.17 26.31
N GLU A 63 -0.13 19.20 25.01
CA GLU A 63 -1.14 20.10 24.46
C GLU A 63 -2.58 19.62 24.76
N ASN A 64 -3.43 20.56 25.17
CA ASN A 64 -4.88 20.37 25.21
C ASN A 64 -5.50 20.94 23.93
N ARG A 65 -5.90 20.06 22.99
CA ARG A 65 -6.36 20.47 21.66
C ARG A 65 -7.89 20.48 21.57
N THR A 66 -8.44 21.46 20.87
CA THR A 66 -9.86 21.50 20.49
C THR A 66 -10.08 20.71 19.19
N ILE A 67 -11.22 20.02 19.06
CA ILE A 67 -11.55 19.21 17.88
C ILE A 67 -12.30 20.07 16.86
N PRO A 68 -11.95 20.03 15.56
CA PRO A 68 -10.80 19.36 14.95
C PRO A 68 -9.49 20.10 15.21
N TRP A 69 -8.41 19.35 15.47
CA TRP A 69 -7.11 19.91 15.89
C TRP A 69 -6.08 20.05 14.76
N GLY A 70 -6.45 19.74 13.53
CA GLY A 70 -5.58 19.79 12.36
C GLY A 70 -6.37 19.96 11.06
N HIS A 71 -5.68 19.89 9.93
CA HIS A 71 -6.27 19.98 8.60
C HIS A 71 -6.46 18.58 7.98
N PRO A 72 -7.45 18.38 7.10
CA PRO A 72 -7.60 17.12 6.37
C PRO A 72 -6.30 16.76 5.62
N SER A 73 -5.77 15.58 5.91
CA SER A 73 -4.55 15.04 5.27
C SER A 73 -4.85 13.91 4.29
N ILE A 74 -6.08 13.39 4.26
CA ILE A 74 -6.51 12.35 3.32
C ILE A 74 -6.73 13.01 1.95
N LEU A 75 -6.16 12.45 0.89
CA LEU A 75 -6.44 12.85 -0.50
C LEU A 75 -7.43 11.86 -1.13
N ASN A 76 -8.34 12.35 -1.96
CA ASN A 76 -9.18 11.50 -2.81
C ASN A 76 -8.44 11.07 -4.09
N SER A 77 -9.11 10.29 -4.94
CA SER A 77 -8.56 9.79 -6.22
C SER A 77 -8.05 10.88 -7.17
N ASN A 78 -8.51 12.12 -7.00
CA ASN A 78 -8.15 13.25 -7.85
C ASN A 78 -7.06 14.12 -7.19
N GLY A 79 -6.48 13.66 -6.08
CA GLY A 79 -5.43 14.38 -5.35
C GLY A 79 -5.94 15.59 -4.58
N THR A 80 -7.26 15.78 -4.43
CA THR A 80 -7.82 16.85 -3.58
C THR A 80 -8.08 16.31 -2.18
N PRO A 81 -7.93 17.10 -1.11
CA PRO A 81 -8.27 16.66 0.23
C PRO A 81 -9.70 16.10 0.29
N SER A 82 -9.84 14.87 0.76
CA SER A 82 -11.13 14.29 1.12
C SER A 82 -11.56 14.94 2.43
N CYS A 83 -12.48 15.90 2.35
CA CYS A 83 -12.95 16.64 3.50
C CYS A 83 -14.08 15.88 4.20
N CYS A 84 -13.74 15.06 5.19
CA CYS A 84 -14.71 14.63 6.19
C CYS A 84 -14.96 15.78 7.18
N SER A 85 -16.21 16.13 7.43
CA SER A 85 -16.62 17.21 8.34
C SER A 85 -16.83 16.73 9.78
N SER A 86 -16.93 15.41 9.99
CA SER A 86 -17.18 14.78 11.28
C SER A 86 -16.46 13.43 11.40
N LEU A 87 -16.36 12.93 12.63
CA LEU A 87 -15.80 11.60 12.89
C LEU A 87 -16.66 10.48 12.28
N ASP A 88 -17.98 10.70 12.16
CA ASP A 88 -18.89 9.70 11.59
C ASP A 88 -18.69 9.57 10.08
N GLU A 89 -18.41 10.68 9.37
CA GLU A 89 -18.01 10.62 7.96
C GLU A 89 -16.68 9.90 7.76
N VAL A 90 -15.70 10.11 8.66
CA VAL A 90 -14.41 9.38 8.62
C VAL A 90 -14.66 7.88 8.79
N ARG A 91 -15.51 7.48 9.75
CA ARG A 91 -15.87 6.08 9.99
C ARG A 91 -16.56 5.45 8.80
N ALA A 92 -17.51 6.13 8.17
CA ALA A 92 -18.15 5.64 6.96
C ALA A 92 -17.15 5.43 5.80
N GLY A 93 -16.13 6.31 5.70
CA GLY A 93 -15.02 6.12 4.76
C GLY A 93 -14.17 4.88 5.07
N ILE A 94 -13.87 4.62 6.35
CA ILE A 94 -13.16 3.41 6.79
C ILE A 94 -13.99 2.16 6.47
N ASP A 95 -15.28 2.14 6.80
CA ASP A 95 -16.16 0.99 6.55
C ASP A 95 -16.20 0.62 5.06
N ALA A 96 -16.22 1.62 4.17
CA ALA A 96 -16.17 1.41 2.73
C ALA A 96 -14.83 0.81 2.27
N VAL A 97 -13.70 1.26 2.84
CA VAL A 97 -12.38 0.69 2.57
C VAL A 97 -12.27 -0.73 3.09
N ASP A 98 -12.79 -1.02 4.29
CA ASP A 98 -12.76 -2.34 4.90
C ASP A 98 -13.53 -3.38 4.06
N ALA A 99 -14.69 -2.98 3.52
CA ALA A 99 -15.43 -3.82 2.57
C ALA A 99 -14.58 -4.16 1.34
N ARG A 100 -13.83 -3.20 0.79
CA ARG A 100 -12.93 -3.43 -0.34
C ARG A 100 -11.72 -4.30 0.03
N ILE A 101 -11.19 -4.15 1.24
CA ILE A 101 -10.11 -5.02 1.75
C ILE A 101 -10.59 -6.48 1.79
N LEU A 102 -11.82 -6.74 2.26
CA LEU A 102 -12.38 -8.09 2.27
C LEU A 102 -12.50 -8.68 0.86
N GLU A 103 -12.93 -7.89 -0.13
CA GLU A 103 -12.97 -8.33 -1.53
C GLU A 103 -11.58 -8.71 -2.07
N LEU A 104 -10.56 -7.90 -1.76
CA LEU A 104 -9.17 -8.17 -2.17
C LEU A 104 -8.59 -9.39 -1.46
N LEU A 105 -8.85 -9.56 -0.16
CA LEU A 105 -8.44 -10.73 0.60
C LEU A 105 -9.11 -12.01 0.07
N SER A 106 -10.38 -11.95 -0.29
CA SER A 106 -11.10 -13.06 -0.94
C SER A 106 -10.44 -13.45 -2.27
N GLN A 107 -10.11 -12.47 -3.12
CA GLN A 107 -9.39 -12.73 -4.38
C GLN A 107 -8.01 -13.34 -4.13
N ARG A 108 -7.26 -12.82 -3.16
CA ARG A 108 -5.96 -13.40 -2.77
C ARG A 108 -6.11 -14.84 -2.29
N ALA A 109 -7.10 -15.13 -1.45
CA ALA A 109 -7.37 -16.48 -0.95
C ALA A 109 -7.72 -17.44 -2.09
N ALA A 110 -8.42 -16.98 -3.14
CA ALA A 110 -8.68 -17.78 -4.33
C ALA A 110 -7.38 -18.17 -5.07
N PHE A 111 -6.43 -17.24 -5.21
CA PHE A 111 -5.10 -17.55 -5.77
C PHE A 111 -4.31 -18.50 -4.90
N VAL A 112 -4.37 -18.32 -3.58
CA VAL A 112 -3.74 -19.22 -2.61
C VAL A 112 -4.28 -20.65 -2.77
N ARG A 113 -5.60 -20.81 -2.86
CA ARG A 113 -6.25 -22.09 -3.14
C ARG A 113 -5.80 -22.70 -4.48
N GLU A 114 -5.72 -21.89 -5.53
CA GLU A 114 -5.24 -22.35 -6.85
C GLU A 114 -3.77 -22.77 -6.78
N ALA A 115 -2.93 -22.02 -6.07
CA ALA A 115 -1.53 -22.36 -5.86
C ALA A 115 -1.36 -23.70 -5.16
N THR A 116 -2.26 -24.05 -4.22
CA THR A 116 -2.26 -25.35 -3.54
C THR A 116 -2.35 -26.54 -4.51
N ARG A 117 -3.03 -26.40 -5.66
CA ARG A 117 -3.14 -27.46 -6.69
C ARG A 117 -1.79 -27.84 -7.30
N PHE A 118 -0.78 -26.97 -7.22
CA PHE A 118 0.56 -27.21 -7.74
C PHE A 118 1.53 -27.79 -6.69
N LYS A 119 1.09 -27.96 -5.44
CA LYS A 119 1.93 -28.48 -4.36
C LYS A 119 1.84 -30.00 -4.35
N ALA A 120 3.00 -30.66 -4.46
CA ALA A 120 3.07 -32.12 -4.56
C ALA A 120 2.99 -32.83 -3.20
N SER A 121 3.31 -32.13 -2.12
CA SER A 121 3.42 -32.69 -0.79
C SER A 121 3.09 -31.66 0.29
N ARG A 122 2.79 -32.15 1.50
CA ARG A 122 2.36 -31.31 2.62
C ARG A 122 3.48 -30.40 3.14
N ASP A 123 4.73 -30.83 3.06
CA ASP A 123 5.93 -30.10 3.50
C ASP A 123 6.25 -28.87 2.65
N VAL A 124 5.78 -28.83 1.40
CA VAL A 124 5.93 -27.64 0.53
C VAL A 124 4.71 -26.69 0.60
N VAL A 125 3.78 -26.94 1.53
CA VAL A 125 2.64 -26.04 1.79
C VAL A 125 3.08 -24.76 2.48
N ASP A 126 3.96 -24.85 3.46
CA ASP A 126 4.58 -23.69 4.08
C ASP A 126 6.01 -23.53 3.54
N VAL A 127 6.33 -22.36 3.01
CA VAL A 127 7.67 -22.04 2.50
C VAL A 127 8.11 -20.74 3.18
N PRO A 128 8.74 -20.82 4.38
CA PRO A 128 9.02 -19.64 5.21
C PRO A 128 9.83 -18.55 4.51
N SER A 129 10.73 -18.92 3.59
CA SER A 129 11.50 -17.96 2.81
C SER A 129 10.62 -17.14 1.86
N ARG A 130 9.60 -17.76 1.26
CA ARG A 130 8.64 -17.06 0.39
C ARG A 130 7.72 -16.17 1.21
N ASP A 131 7.29 -16.63 2.38
CA ASP A 131 6.47 -15.88 3.31
C ASP A 131 7.16 -14.59 3.77
N GLN A 132 8.43 -14.71 4.19
CA GLN A 132 9.25 -13.57 4.56
C GLN A 132 9.44 -12.60 3.39
N GLN A 133 9.68 -13.12 2.18
CA GLN A 133 9.79 -12.30 0.98
C GLN A 133 8.52 -11.46 0.72
N VAL A 134 7.33 -12.05 0.86
CA VAL A 134 6.06 -11.32 0.68
C VAL A 134 5.92 -10.19 1.70
N ILE A 135 6.26 -10.45 2.96
CA ILE A 135 6.18 -9.46 4.04
C ILE A 135 7.14 -8.30 3.79
N ASP A 136 8.37 -8.60 3.39
CA ASP A 136 9.39 -7.58 3.13
C ASP A 136 9.06 -6.76 1.88
N GLU A 137 8.58 -7.38 0.81
CA GLU A 137 8.09 -6.70 -0.39
C GLU A 137 6.93 -5.74 -0.05
N ALA A 138 5.98 -6.19 0.78
CA ALA A 138 4.86 -5.34 1.21
C ALA A 138 5.33 -4.14 2.03
N SER A 139 6.26 -4.34 2.97
CA SER A 139 6.82 -3.28 3.81
C SER A 139 7.63 -2.27 2.99
N GLN A 140 8.44 -2.74 2.03
CA GLN A 140 9.26 -1.87 1.16
C GLN A 140 8.40 -1.05 0.21
N ASN A 141 7.33 -1.64 -0.35
CA ASN A 141 6.45 -0.96 -1.30
C ASN A 141 5.39 -0.07 -0.63
N ALA A 142 5.20 -0.15 0.68
CA ALA A 142 4.15 0.57 1.41
C ALA A 142 4.15 2.09 1.16
N THR A 143 5.33 2.70 1.02
CA THR A 143 5.48 4.13 0.77
C THR A 143 4.86 4.58 -0.56
N GLN A 144 4.84 3.71 -1.58
CA GLN A 144 4.22 3.99 -2.89
C GLN A 144 2.70 4.10 -2.78
N PHE A 145 2.11 3.49 -1.76
CA PHE A 145 0.68 3.49 -1.49
C PHE A 145 0.29 4.48 -0.38
N HIS A 146 1.22 5.31 0.10
CA HIS A 146 1.01 6.12 1.30
C HIS A 146 0.47 5.27 2.46
N LEU A 147 1.08 4.11 2.69
CA LEU A 147 0.78 3.21 3.80
C LEU A 147 1.97 3.18 4.77
N PRO A 148 1.77 3.35 6.09
CA PRO A 148 2.85 3.20 7.05
C PRO A 148 3.48 1.80 6.95
N GLN A 149 4.81 1.74 6.84
CA GLN A 149 5.56 0.48 6.69
C GLN A 149 5.28 -0.50 7.83
N THR A 150 5.09 0.02 9.05
CA THR A 150 4.74 -0.77 10.24
C THR A 150 3.39 -1.48 10.09
N ILE A 151 2.39 -0.81 9.49
CA ILE A 151 1.06 -1.39 9.22
C ILE A 151 1.18 -2.43 8.11
N ALA A 152 1.89 -2.12 7.03
CA ALA A 152 2.09 -3.05 5.91
C ALA A 152 2.72 -4.37 6.39
N ARG A 153 3.81 -4.29 7.18
CA ARG A 153 4.47 -5.46 7.75
C ARG A 153 3.52 -6.28 8.62
N ALA A 154 2.81 -5.63 9.55
CA ALA A 154 1.90 -6.31 10.48
C ALA A 154 0.75 -7.01 9.75
N VAL A 155 0.09 -6.32 8.81
CA VAL A 155 -1.04 -6.87 8.05
C VAL A 155 -0.60 -8.03 7.19
N PHE A 156 0.50 -7.91 6.44
CA PHE A 156 0.96 -9.01 5.58
C PHE A 156 1.47 -10.21 6.37
N THR A 157 2.05 -9.98 7.55
CA THR A 157 2.39 -11.07 8.49
C THR A 157 1.12 -11.82 8.90
N ALA A 158 0.07 -11.11 9.31
CA ALA A 158 -1.19 -11.73 9.70
C ALA A 158 -1.86 -12.48 8.53
N VAL A 159 -1.88 -11.89 7.33
CA VAL A 159 -2.44 -12.51 6.12
C VAL A 159 -1.69 -13.80 5.77
N ILE A 160 -0.37 -13.81 5.85
CA ILE A 160 0.45 -14.99 5.57
C ILE A 160 0.21 -16.08 6.64
N ASN A 161 0.29 -15.72 7.92
CA ASN A 161 0.06 -16.65 9.02
C ASN A 161 -1.34 -17.29 8.97
N ALA A 162 -2.35 -16.56 8.47
CA ALA A 162 -3.69 -17.10 8.26
C ALA A 162 -3.82 -17.91 6.96
N SER A 163 -2.98 -17.67 5.95
CA SER A 163 -3.00 -18.40 4.67
C SER A 163 -2.48 -19.82 4.83
N VAL A 164 -1.41 -20.04 5.59
CA VAL A 164 -0.81 -21.37 5.81
C VAL A 164 -1.82 -22.43 6.29
N PRO A 165 -2.61 -22.21 7.37
CA PRO A 165 -3.60 -23.19 7.80
C PRO A 165 -4.75 -23.37 6.80
N PHE A 166 -5.13 -22.32 6.06
CA PHE A 166 -6.11 -22.44 4.99
C PHE A 166 -5.59 -23.32 3.84
N GLU A 167 -4.35 -23.15 3.42
CA GLU A 167 -3.71 -23.99 2.40
C GLU A 167 -3.60 -25.44 2.83
N LEU A 168 -3.22 -25.70 4.09
CA LEU A 168 -3.17 -27.06 4.64
C LEU A 168 -4.56 -27.72 4.62
N CYS A 169 -5.62 -26.97 4.98
CA CYS A 169 -6.99 -27.46 4.90
C CYS A 169 -7.37 -27.83 3.45
N VAL A 170 -7.09 -26.94 2.49
CA VAL A 170 -7.33 -27.20 1.06
C VAL A 170 -6.57 -28.45 0.60
N PHE A 171 -5.27 -28.54 0.89
CA PHE A 171 -4.42 -29.66 0.49
C PHE A 171 -4.95 -31.00 1.02
N ASN A 172 -5.23 -31.08 2.33
CA ASN A 172 -5.71 -32.31 2.96
C ASN A 172 -7.08 -32.74 2.42
N SER A 173 -7.96 -31.79 2.10
CA SER A 173 -9.30 -32.09 1.55
C SER A 173 -9.28 -32.80 0.18
N PHE A 174 -8.14 -32.79 -0.53
CA PHE A 174 -7.95 -33.56 -1.76
C PHE A 174 -7.40 -34.96 -1.49
N HIS A 175 -6.56 -35.13 -0.47
CA HIS A 175 -6.08 -36.45 -0.06
C HIS A 175 -7.24 -37.33 0.41
N ASP A 176 -8.11 -36.79 1.27
CA ASP A 176 -9.29 -37.50 1.81
C ASP A 176 -10.33 -37.90 0.75
N ARG A 177 -10.26 -37.33 -0.45
CA ARG A 177 -11.21 -37.61 -1.56
C ARG A 177 -10.64 -38.53 -2.63
N LEU A 178 -9.34 -38.78 -2.63
CA LEU A 178 -8.66 -39.64 -3.60
C LEU A 178 -8.39 -41.05 -3.06
N HIS A 179 -8.71 -41.29 -1.78
CA HIS A 179 -8.63 -42.56 -1.09
C HIS A 179 -9.99 -42.90 -0.47
#